data_AF-A0AAQ3N7K8-F1
#
_entry.id   AF-A0AAQ3N7K8-F1
#
_cell.length_a   1.000
_cell.length_b   1.000
_cell.length_c   1.000
_cell.angle_alpha   90.00
_cell.angle_beta   90.00
_cell.angle_gamma   90.00
#
_symmetry.space_group_name_H-M   'P 1'
#
loop_
_entity.id
_entity.type
_entity.pdbx_description
1 polymer ?
#
loop_
_entity_poly.entity_id
_entity_poly.type
_entity_poly.pdbx_seq_one_letter_code
_entity_poly.pdbx_strand_id
1 'polypeptide(L)'
;MSVKLFASVSLAVWLLTATSTLSQSNRYVLDTNGSPLVSYEEYYIIPAMTDNGGRFTSINRNQSCPLYVGLENTDLPQGYPVRFTPFANDYDVKVNRDLKVEFVEVSSTCVQSTEWTLGENDTRSGRRLIVTGRDDGISSARNYFRIEEAQNAHMYKIGWCPTEVCPICRFFCGTGGILRENGHILFALDGSALPVLFQKRDY
;
A
#
# COMPACT_ATOMS: atom_id res chain seq x y z
N MET A 1 34.59 47.28 -57.70
CA MET A 1 33.75 46.14 -58.12
C MET A 1 33.63 45.18 -56.94
N SER A 2 32.43 44.64 -56.74
CA SER A 2 32.02 43.58 -55.80
C SER A 2 31.78 43.93 -54.33
N VAL A 3 30.51 44.30 -54.09
CA VAL A 3 29.69 44.03 -52.90
C VAL A 3 29.69 42.53 -52.60
N LYS A 4 29.76 42.12 -51.31
CA LYS A 4 28.91 41.04 -50.76
C LYS A 4 28.61 41.28 -49.27
N LEU A 5 27.34 41.58 -49.02
CA LEU A 5 26.61 41.41 -47.77
C LEU A 5 26.42 39.91 -47.51
N PHE A 6 26.62 39.41 -46.29
CA PHE A 6 25.86 38.26 -45.79
C PHE A 6 25.54 38.44 -44.31
N ALA A 7 24.25 38.28 -44.02
CA ALA A 7 23.61 38.39 -42.74
C ALA A 7 23.69 37.08 -41.93
N SER A 8 23.19 37.16 -40.69
CA SER A 8 22.43 36.12 -39.99
C SER A 8 23.09 35.44 -38.77
N VAL A 9 22.65 35.91 -37.58
CA VAL A 9 21.99 35.16 -36.49
C VAL A 9 22.49 33.73 -36.22
N SER A 10 22.98 33.49 -34.99
CA SER A 10 22.37 32.48 -34.08
C SER A 10 22.96 32.56 -32.67
N LEU A 11 22.15 33.09 -31.74
CA LEU A 11 22.30 33.00 -30.30
C LEU A 11 21.80 31.61 -29.87
N ALA A 12 22.67 30.62 -29.75
CA ALA A 12 22.30 29.31 -29.21
C ALA A 12 22.73 29.24 -27.73
N VAL A 13 21.91 29.82 -26.86
CA VAL A 13 21.95 29.52 -25.42
C VAL A 13 21.41 28.10 -25.27
N TRP A 14 22.31 27.13 -25.08
CA TRP A 14 21.93 25.77 -24.73
C TRP A 14 21.41 25.77 -23.28
N LEU A 15 20.09 25.93 -23.13
CA LEU A 15 19.41 25.52 -21.91
C LEU A 15 19.56 23.99 -21.79
N LEU A 16 20.47 23.56 -20.92
CA LEU A 16 20.45 22.22 -20.35
C LEU A 16 19.23 22.13 -19.45
N THR A 17 18.07 21.81 -20.03
CA THR A 17 16.92 21.36 -19.26
C THR A 17 17.29 20.02 -18.63
N ALA A 18 17.62 20.06 -17.34
CA ALA A 18 17.69 18.85 -16.54
C ALA A 18 16.27 18.27 -16.47
N THR A 19 15.92 17.40 -17.41
CA THR A 19 14.72 16.59 -17.29
C THR A 19 15.00 15.59 -16.18
N SER A 20 14.53 15.87 -14.97
CA SER A 20 14.43 14.86 -13.92
C SER A 20 13.45 13.79 -14.41
N THR A 21 13.97 12.75 -15.06
CA THR A 21 13.20 11.54 -15.26
C THR A 21 12.91 10.99 -13.88
N LEU A 22 11.65 11.07 -13.45
CA LEU A 22 11.14 10.27 -12.34
C LEU A 22 11.34 8.81 -12.77
N SER A 23 12.48 8.23 -12.43
CA SER A 23 12.69 6.79 -12.56
C SER A 23 11.72 6.16 -11.58
N GLN A 24 10.56 5.73 -12.08
CA GLN A 24 9.68 4.86 -11.33
C GLN A 24 10.44 3.55 -11.19
N SER A 25 11.11 3.41 -10.04
CA SER A 25 11.88 2.24 -9.67
C SER A 25 10.96 1.03 -9.75
N ASN A 26 11.05 0.27 -10.84
CA ASN A 26 10.22 -0.90 -11.14
C ASN A 26 10.71 -2.12 -10.33
N ARG A 27 11.03 -1.89 -9.05
CA ARG A 27 11.54 -2.90 -8.13
C ARG A 27 10.38 -3.74 -7.63
N TYR A 28 10.65 -5.03 -7.47
CA TYR A 28 9.72 -5.98 -6.89
C TYR A 28 9.66 -5.81 -5.37
N VAL A 29 8.50 -6.10 -4.79
CA VAL A 29 8.39 -6.35 -3.36
C VAL A 29 8.89 -7.76 -3.12
N LEU A 30 9.78 -7.92 -2.14
CA LEU A 30 10.40 -9.20 -1.80
C LEU A 30 9.82 -9.78 -0.51
N ASP A 31 9.69 -11.10 -0.48
CA ASP A 31 9.37 -11.85 0.73
C ASP A 31 10.60 -11.99 1.65
N THR A 32 10.39 -12.62 2.82
CA THR A 32 11.45 -12.88 3.80
C THR A 32 12.57 -13.80 3.30
N ASN A 33 12.34 -14.53 2.20
CA ASN A 33 13.35 -15.37 1.54
C ASN A 33 14.07 -14.62 0.39
N GLY A 34 13.72 -13.35 0.15
CA GLY A 34 14.30 -12.53 -0.92
C GLY A 34 13.71 -12.79 -2.31
N SER A 35 12.59 -13.54 -2.39
CA SER A 35 11.90 -13.80 -3.66
C SER A 35 10.83 -12.74 -3.92
N PRO A 36 10.58 -12.33 -5.18
CA PRO A 36 9.46 -11.46 -5.52
C PRO A 36 8.12 -12.01 -5.02
N LEU A 37 7.27 -11.12 -4.50
CA LEU A 37 5.88 -11.44 -4.24
C LEU A 37 5.17 -11.65 -5.56
N VAL A 38 4.59 -12.84 -5.72
CA VAL A 38 3.78 -13.21 -6.89
C VAL A 38 2.31 -12.88 -6.63
N SER A 39 1.64 -12.30 -7.62
CA SER A 39 0.21 -12.00 -7.59
C SER A 39 -0.62 -13.25 -7.32
N TYR A 40 -1.69 -13.11 -6.52
CA TYR A 40 -2.59 -14.20 -6.11
C TYR A 40 -1.98 -15.33 -5.25
N GLU A 41 -0.66 -15.35 -5.05
CA GLU A 41 -0.04 -16.18 -4.01
C GLU A 41 -0.28 -15.57 -2.62
N GLU A 42 -0.10 -16.39 -1.58
CA GLU A 42 -0.50 -16.05 -0.23
C GLU A 42 0.69 -15.72 0.67
N TYR A 43 0.59 -14.62 1.40
CA TYR A 43 1.64 -14.12 2.27
C TYR A 43 1.06 -13.67 3.61
N TYR A 44 1.77 -13.91 4.71
CA TYR A 44 1.50 -13.21 5.95
C TYR A 44 2.22 -11.87 5.96
N ILE A 45 1.49 -10.80 6.36
CA ILE A 45 2.10 -9.51 6.65
C ILE A 45 2.46 -9.51 8.14
N ILE A 46 3.74 -9.28 8.45
CA ILE A 46 4.25 -9.23 9.82
C ILE A 46 4.93 -7.90 10.10
N PRO A 47 4.79 -7.32 11.30
CA PRO A 47 5.64 -6.23 11.76
C PRO A 47 7.11 -6.62 11.69
N ALA A 48 7.97 -5.70 11.25
CA ALA A 48 9.41 -5.92 11.26
C ALA A 48 10.01 -5.87 12.68
N MET A 49 9.27 -5.33 13.65
CA MET A 49 9.67 -5.21 15.06
C MET A 49 8.62 -5.92 15.94
N THR A 50 9.08 -6.71 16.92
CA THR A 50 8.24 -7.61 17.73
C THR A 50 7.33 -6.90 18.74
N ASP A 51 7.57 -5.63 19.06
CA ASP A 51 6.79 -4.82 20.00
C ASP A 51 5.51 -4.20 19.38
N ASN A 52 5.34 -4.36 18.07
CA ASN A 52 4.25 -3.79 17.29
C ASN A 52 3.01 -4.71 17.19
N GLY A 53 3.06 -5.92 17.75
CA GLY A 53 2.01 -6.94 17.63
C GLY A 53 2.43 -8.09 16.72
N GLY A 54 1.47 -8.97 16.43
CA GLY A 54 1.66 -10.14 15.56
C GLY A 54 1.28 -9.89 14.11
N ARG A 55 0.95 -10.97 13.40
CA ARG A 55 0.51 -10.93 12.00
C ARG A 55 -0.76 -10.08 11.84
N PHE A 56 -0.96 -9.59 10.62
CA PHE A 56 -2.19 -8.92 10.26
C PHE A 56 -3.41 -9.85 10.37
N THR A 57 -4.52 -9.28 10.83
CA THR A 57 -5.77 -10.00 11.10
C THR A 57 -6.99 -9.11 10.88
N SER A 58 -8.16 -9.69 11.02
CA SER A 58 -9.46 -9.00 10.95
C SER A 58 -10.04 -8.81 12.35
N ILE A 59 -10.38 -7.58 12.71
CA ILE A 59 -10.77 -7.17 14.06
C ILE A 59 -12.24 -6.73 14.08
N ASN A 60 -13.02 -7.37 14.94
CA ASN A 60 -14.38 -6.96 15.23
C ASN A 60 -14.42 -5.87 16.34
N ARG A 61 -14.08 -4.63 15.97
CA ARG A 61 -13.97 -3.49 16.88
C ARG A 61 -15.28 -3.12 17.58
N ASN A 62 -16.42 -3.29 16.89
CA ASN A 62 -17.72 -2.75 17.32
C ASN A 62 -18.82 -3.83 17.44
N GLN A 63 -18.45 -5.12 17.41
CA GLN A 63 -19.40 -6.24 17.32
C GLN A 63 -20.34 -6.12 16.11
N SER A 64 -19.86 -5.53 15.03
CA SER A 64 -20.62 -5.26 13.81
C SER A 64 -19.73 -5.31 12.58
N CYS A 65 -20.36 -5.40 11.40
CA CYS A 65 -19.68 -5.33 10.11
C CYS A 65 -19.66 -3.89 9.58
N PRO A 66 -18.67 -3.50 8.76
CA PRO A 66 -17.51 -4.30 8.35
C PRO A 66 -16.49 -4.51 9.47
N LEU A 67 -15.66 -5.55 9.33
CA LEU A 67 -14.51 -5.76 10.21
C LEU A 67 -13.38 -4.79 9.87
N TYR A 68 -12.49 -4.56 10.83
CA TYR A 68 -11.35 -3.67 10.68
C TYR A 68 -10.09 -4.46 10.37
N VAL A 69 -9.20 -3.90 9.56
CA VAL A 69 -7.86 -4.45 9.39
C VAL A 69 -7.04 -4.07 10.62
N GLY A 70 -6.32 -5.04 11.17
CA GLY A 70 -5.46 -4.82 12.33
C GLY A 70 -4.40 -5.89 12.46
N LEU A 71 -3.83 -5.99 13.64
CA LEU A 71 -2.79 -6.94 14.00
C LEU A 71 -3.23 -7.77 15.19
N GLU A 72 -2.77 -9.01 15.24
CA GLU A 72 -2.87 -9.82 16.45
C GLU A 72 -2.11 -9.16 17.60
N ASN A 73 -2.60 -9.35 18.83
CA ASN A 73 -1.95 -8.78 20.01
C ASN A 73 -0.63 -9.48 20.37
N THR A 74 -0.49 -10.75 19.98
CA THR A 74 0.65 -11.60 20.29
C THR A 74 1.34 -12.05 19.01
N ASP A 75 2.62 -12.42 19.13
CA ASP A 75 3.46 -13.01 18.09
C ASP A 75 3.20 -14.51 17.81
N LEU A 76 2.14 -15.06 18.41
CA LEU A 76 1.63 -16.39 18.05
C LEU A 76 1.31 -16.45 16.54
N PRO A 77 1.37 -17.63 15.90
CA PRO A 77 1.16 -17.81 14.46
C PRO A 77 -0.33 -17.69 14.05
N GLN A 78 -1.08 -16.81 14.71
CA GLN A 78 -2.45 -16.40 14.38
C GLN A 78 -2.42 -15.27 13.35
N GLY A 79 -3.58 -14.88 12.82
CA GLY A 79 -3.70 -13.90 11.74
C GLY A 79 -3.92 -14.55 10.38
N TYR A 80 -4.30 -13.74 9.40
CA TYR A 80 -4.73 -14.21 8.09
C TYR A 80 -3.67 -13.95 7.02
N PRO A 81 -3.44 -14.89 6.10
CA PRO A 81 -2.66 -14.58 4.91
C PRO A 81 -3.43 -13.56 4.06
N VAL A 82 -2.69 -12.87 3.20
CA VAL A 82 -3.24 -11.98 2.19
C VAL A 82 -2.86 -12.43 0.79
N ARG A 83 -3.70 -12.06 -0.18
CA ARG A 83 -3.37 -12.03 -1.60
C ARG A 83 -3.26 -10.60 -2.09
N PHE A 84 -2.37 -10.39 -3.05
CA PHE A 84 -2.21 -9.12 -3.73
C PHE A 84 -2.69 -9.23 -5.18
N THR A 85 -3.46 -8.22 -5.61
CA THR A 85 -3.88 -8.08 -7.01
C THR A 85 -3.39 -6.73 -7.55
N PRO A 86 -2.31 -6.70 -8.34
CA PRO A 86 -1.81 -5.46 -8.93
C PRO A 86 -2.83 -4.83 -9.89
N PHE A 87 -2.95 -3.50 -9.85
CA PHE A 87 -3.81 -2.74 -10.76
C PHE A 87 -3.45 -2.98 -12.24
N ALA A 88 -2.15 -3.09 -12.53
CA ALA A 88 -1.63 -3.34 -13.87
C ALA A 88 -1.72 -4.81 -14.32
N ASN A 89 -2.28 -5.71 -13.48
CA ASN A 89 -2.30 -7.17 -13.71
C ASN A 89 -0.89 -7.76 -13.94
N ASP A 90 0.11 -7.21 -13.27
CA ASP A 90 1.49 -7.74 -13.29
C ASP A 90 1.55 -9.12 -12.60
N TYR A 91 2.47 -9.98 -13.07
CA TYR A 91 2.73 -11.29 -12.42
C TYR A 91 3.36 -11.11 -11.03
N ASP A 92 4.29 -10.17 -10.89
CA ASP A 92 4.95 -9.84 -9.63
C ASP A 92 4.44 -8.51 -9.06
N VAL A 93 4.35 -8.44 -7.74
CA VAL A 93 4.03 -7.23 -6.99
C VAL A 93 5.22 -6.28 -7.00
N LYS A 94 4.96 -5.02 -7.38
CA LYS A 94 5.97 -3.98 -7.52
C LYS A 94 5.80 -2.88 -6.48
N VAL A 95 6.92 -2.28 -6.08
CA VAL A 95 6.97 -1.15 -5.16
C VAL A 95 6.32 0.08 -5.81
N ASN A 96 5.60 0.88 -5.02
CA ASN A 96 4.95 2.13 -5.42
C ASN A 96 3.92 1.98 -6.55
N ARG A 97 3.33 0.79 -6.72
CA ARG A 97 2.24 0.51 -7.66
C ARG A 97 0.93 0.24 -6.91
N ASP A 98 -0.18 0.62 -7.52
CA ASP A 98 -1.52 0.40 -6.98
C ASP A 98 -1.84 -1.10 -7.00
N LEU A 99 -2.36 -1.60 -5.90
CA LEU A 99 -2.77 -2.99 -5.76
C LEU A 99 -3.94 -3.12 -4.78
N LYS A 100 -4.73 -4.17 -4.93
CA LYS A 100 -5.70 -4.58 -3.92
C LYS A 100 -5.07 -5.60 -2.97
N VAL A 101 -5.53 -5.59 -1.73
CA VAL A 101 -5.15 -6.55 -0.68
C VAL A 101 -6.41 -7.25 -0.21
N GLU A 102 -6.38 -8.57 -0.09
CA GLU A 102 -7.51 -9.38 0.39
C GLU A 102 -7.02 -10.36 1.44
N PHE A 103 -7.67 -10.43 2.61
CA PHE A 103 -7.44 -11.53 3.54
C PHE A 103 -8.07 -12.82 3.00
N VAL A 104 -7.33 -13.93 3.06
CA VAL A 104 -7.84 -15.25 2.70
C VAL A 104 -8.12 -16.10 3.93
N GLU A 105 -9.00 -17.10 3.78
CA GLU A 105 -9.38 -18.06 4.83
C GLU A 105 -9.93 -17.42 6.12
N VAL A 106 -10.57 -16.27 5.99
CA VAL A 106 -11.22 -15.60 7.11
C VAL A 106 -12.51 -16.34 7.48
N SER A 107 -12.61 -16.77 8.72
CA SER A 107 -13.89 -17.21 9.30
C SER A 107 -14.59 -16.00 9.93
N SER A 108 -15.70 -15.55 9.32
CA SER A 108 -16.46 -14.39 9.78
C SER A 108 -17.96 -14.56 9.53
N THR A 109 -18.77 -13.88 10.34
CA THR A 109 -20.22 -13.76 10.14
C THR A 109 -20.60 -12.62 9.19
N CYS A 110 -19.63 -11.77 8.80
CA CYS A 110 -19.85 -10.70 7.83
C CYS A 110 -19.98 -11.26 6.41
N VAL A 111 -21.00 -10.81 5.68
CA VAL A 111 -21.25 -11.21 4.28
C VAL A 111 -20.39 -10.46 3.27
N GLN A 112 -19.78 -9.36 3.71
CA GLN A 112 -18.91 -8.53 2.88
C GLN A 112 -17.62 -9.27 2.52
N SER A 113 -17.01 -8.89 1.39
CA SER A 113 -15.66 -9.32 1.01
C SER A 113 -14.62 -8.98 2.09
N THR A 114 -13.53 -9.74 2.09
CA THR A 114 -12.34 -9.53 2.93
C THR A 114 -11.28 -8.65 2.27
N GLU A 115 -11.58 -8.06 1.11
CA GLU A 115 -10.76 -7.03 0.47
C GLU A 115 -10.63 -5.83 1.39
N TRP A 116 -9.42 -5.29 1.48
CA TRP A 116 -9.14 -4.10 2.24
C TRP A 116 -9.69 -2.88 1.49
N THR A 117 -10.24 -1.96 2.27
CA THR A 117 -10.79 -0.69 1.79
C THR A 117 -10.50 0.39 2.81
N LEU A 118 -10.10 1.57 2.34
CA LEU A 118 -10.03 2.76 3.19
C LEU A 118 -11.43 3.05 3.76
N GLY A 119 -11.62 2.99 5.07
CA GLY A 119 -12.89 3.31 5.74
C GLY A 119 -13.25 4.79 5.67
N GLU A 120 -14.45 5.13 6.13
CA GLU A 120 -14.78 6.54 6.38
C GLU A 120 -13.90 7.11 7.50
N ASN A 121 -13.80 8.45 7.58
CA ASN A 121 -13.05 9.10 8.64
C ASN A 121 -13.61 8.70 10.01
N ASP A 122 -12.78 8.07 10.85
CA ASP A 122 -13.16 7.65 12.19
C ASP A 122 -13.08 8.85 13.13
N THR A 123 -14.24 9.39 13.50
CA THR A 123 -14.33 10.57 14.40
C THR A 123 -13.86 10.27 15.82
N ARG A 124 -13.81 8.99 16.22
CA ARG A 124 -13.36 8.56 17.55
C ARG A 124 -11.85 8.72 17.73
N SER A 125 -11.08 8.24 16.76
CA SER A 125 -9.61 8.35 16.77
C SER A 125 -9.08 9.57 16.02
N GLY A 126 -9.90 10.19 15.15
CA GLY A 126 -9.47 11.22 14.22
C GLY A 126 -8.58 10.69 13.08
N ARG A 127 -8.44 9.36 12.96
CA ARG A 127 -7.59 8.70 11.96
C ARG A 127 -8.43 8.00 10.91
N ARG A 128 -7.81 7.74 9.75
CA ARG A 128 -8.44 6.96 8.68
C ARG A 128 -8.14 5.48 8.89
N LEU A 129 -9.16 4.71 9.23
CA LEU A 129 -9.04 3.27 9.49
C LEU A 129 -9.18 2.46 8.21
N ILE A 130 -8.53 1.31 8.15
CA ILE A 130 -8.73 0.35 7.05
C ILE A 130 -9.75 -0.70 7.52
N VAL A 131 -10.73 -0.99 6.67
CA VAL A 131 -11.79 -1.96 6.91
C VAL A 131 -11.78 -3.03 5.83
N THR A 132 -12.48 -4.14 6.08
CA THR A 132 -12.77 -5.14 5.07
C THR A 132 -14.09 -4.83 4.37
N GLY A 133 -14.18 -5.13 3.07
CA GLY A 133 -15.39 -4.97 2.28
C GLY A 133 -15.13 -4.06 1.11
N ARG A 134 -15.26 -4.61 -0.10
CA ARG A 134 -15.04 -3.90 -1.35
C ARG A 134 -15.94 -2.67 -1.47
N ASP A 135 -15.36 -1.53 -1.83
CA ASP A 135 -16.10 -0.38 -2.32
C ASP A 135 -16.39 -0.55 -3.83
N ASP A 136 -17.64 -0.86 -4.16
CA ASP A 136 -18.14 -0.94 -5.54
C ASP A 136 -18.56 0.43 -6.12
N GLY A 137 -18.27 1.52 -5.39
CA GLY A 137 -18.57 2.89 -5.79
C GLY A 137 -17.74 3.41 -6.97
N ILE A 138 -18.13 4.60 -7.45
CA ILE A 138 -17.71 5.22 -8.72
C ILE A 138 -16.19 5.31 -8.94
N SER A 139 -15.37 5.36 -7.89
CA SER A 139 -13.91 5.43 -8.07
C SER A 139 -13.19 4.12 -7.84
N SER A 140 -13.75 3.17 -7.08
CA SER A 140 -13.07 1.98 -6.52
C SER A 140 -11.70 2.26 -5.86
N ALA A 141 -11.30 3.53 -5.73
CA ALA A 141 -9.95 3.96 -5.39
C ALA A 141 -9.62 3.66 -3.93
N ARG A 142 -10.65 3.59 -3.08
CA ARG A 142 -10.55 3.18 -1.68
C ARG A 142 -10.01 1.76 -1.51
N ASN A 143 -10.15 0.90 -2.52
CA ASN A 143 -9.68 -0.49 -2.50
C ASN A 143 -8.19 -0.63 -2.85
N TYR A 144 -7.53 0.45 -3.32
CA TYR A 144 -6.16 0.38 -3.83
C TYR A 144 -5.16 0.99 -2.86
N PHE A 145 -4.16 0.17 -2.54
CA PHE A 145 -3.05 0.46 -1.64
C PHE A 145 -1.74 0.45 -2.42
N ARG A 146 -0.67 0.84 -1.75
CA ARG A 146 0.70 0.76 -2.24
C ARG A 146 1.61 0.14 -1.20
N ILE A 147 2.59 -0.61 -1.68
CA ILE A 147 3.72 -1.07 -0.87
C ILE A 147 4.92 -0.21 -1.27
N GLU A 148 5.52 0.45 -0.30
CA GLU A 148 6.66 1.36 -0.49
C GLU A 148 7.87 0.81 0.26
N GLU A 149 9.09 1.09 -0.22
CA GLU A 149 10.32 0.79 0.53
C GLU A 149 10.33 1.60 1.85
N ALA A 150 10.70 0.95 2.95
CA ALA A 150 11.06 1.63 4.19
C ALA A 150 12.51 2.14 4.11
N GLN A 151 12.94 2.95 5.08
CA GLN A 151 14.30 3.53 5.10
C GLN A 151 15.41 2.47 5.15
N ASN A 152 15.10 1.29 5.70
CA ASN A 152 16.02 0.16 5.79
C ASN A 152 15.76 -0.82 4.65
N ALA A 153 16.83 -1.35 4.04
CA ALA A 153 16.72 -2.32 2.96
C ALA A 153 15.91 -3.56 3.39
N HIS A 154 15.07 -4.07 2.49
CA HIS A 154 14.20 -5.26 2.67
C HIS A 154 13.02 -5.10 3.65
N MET A 155 12.74 -3.89 4.13
CA MET A 155 11.51 -3.58 4.86
C MET A 155 10.58 -2.72 3.99
N TYR A 156 9.29 -2.87 4.21
CA TYR A 156 8.27 -2.13 3.47
C TYR A 156 7.34 -1.37 4.41
N LYS A 157 6.57 -0.45 3.85
CA LYS A 157 5.43 0.19 4.50
C LYS A 157 4.25 0.15 3.54
N ILE A 158 3.05 -0.01 4.08
CA ILE A 158 1.82 -0.04 3.28
C ILE A 158 1.12 1.30 3.43
N GLY A 159 0.72 1.90 2.32
CA GLY A 159 0.03 3.18 2.28
C GLY A 159 -1.19 3.16 1.36
N TRP A 160 -1.98 4.23 1.44
CA TRP A 160 -3.10 4.48 0.53
C TRP A 160 -2.83 5.75 -0.26
N CYS A 161 -2.68 5.62 -1.58
CA CYS A 161 -2.39 6.71 -2.51
C CYS A 161 -2.65 6.27 -3.97
N PRO A 162 -3.91 6.08 -4.37
CA PRO A 162 -4.28 5.35 -5.60
C PRO A 162 -4.11 6.19 -6.88
N THR A 163 -2.88 6.57 -7.21
CA THR A 163 -2.60 7.48 -8.34
C THR A 163 -2.55 6.81 -9.70
N GLU A 164 -2.57 5.47 -9.81
CA GLU A 164 -2.75 4.79 -11.10
C GLU A 164 -4.23 4.63 -11.45
N VAL A 165 -5.08 4.41 -10.44
CA VAL A 165 -6.54 4.36 -10.60
C VAL A 165 -7.08 5.69 -11.12
N CYS A 166 -6.57 6.81 -10.60
CA CYS A 166 -6.90 8.14 -11.10
C CYS A 166 -5.65 9.05 -11.09
N PRO A 167 -4.92 9.14 -12.22
CA PRO A 167 -3.70 9.95 -12.33
C PRO A 167 -3.91 11.46 -12.18
N ILE A 168 -5.12 11.94 -12.43
CA ILE A 168 -5.49 13.36 -12.32
C ILE A 168 -6.03 13.73 -10.94
N CYS A 169 -6.37 12.73 -10.11
CA CYS A 169 -6.95 12.97 -8.80
C CYS A 169 -5.86 13.39 -7.81
N ARG A 170 -6.20 14.30 -6.89
CA ARG A 170 -5.33 14.68 -5.77
C ARG A 170 -5.83 14.04 -4.49
N PHE A 171 -5.29 12.87 -4.19
CA PHE A 171 -5.60 12.17 -2.95
C PHE A 171 -4.82 12.75 -1.78
N PHE A 172 -5.45 12.82 -0.62
CA PHE A 172 -4.74 13.01 0.64
C PHE A 172 -4.08 11.67 0.99
N CYS A 173 -2.85 11.44 0.54
CA CYS A 173 -2.18 10.15 0.73
C CYS A 173 -1.80 9.93 2.20
N GLY A 174 -1.70 8.67 2.61
CA GLY A 174 -1.35 8.31 3.98
C GLY A 174 -0.57 7.01 4.05
N THR A 175 0.35 6.92 5.00
CA THR A 175 1.05 5.68 5.33
C THR A 175 0.37 5.01 6.51
N GLY A 176 0.23 3.69 6.42
CA GLY A 176 -0.34 2.86 7.46
C GLY A 176 0.60 2.65 8.63
N GLY A 177 -0.01 2.63 9.81
CA GLY A 177 0.63 2.47 11.09
C GLY A 177 -0.32 1.86 12.10
N ILE A 178 0.11 1.83 13.36
CA ILE A 178 -0.65 1.23 14.45
C ILE A 178 -1.52 2.28 15.15
N LEU A 179 -2.73 1.88 15.52
CA LEU A 179 -3.58 2.54 16.50
C LEU A 179 -3.96 1.52 17.59
N ARG A 180 -3.46 1.71 18.81
CA ARG A 180 -3.83 0.88 19.96
C ARG A 180 -5.05 1.46 20.65
N GLU A 181 -6.12 0.66 20.76
CA GLU A 181 -7.37 1.10 21.35
C GLU A 181 -8.14 -0.09 21.94
N ASN A 182 -8.59 0.00 23.19
CA ASN A 182 -9.47 -0.98 23.84
C ASN A 182 -8.99 -2.45 23.70
N GLY A 183 -7.68 -2.68 23.80
CA GLY A 183 -7.09 -4.02 23.65
C GLY A 183 -6.98 -4.52 22.21
N HIS A 184 -7.24 -3.68 21.21
CA HIS A 184 -7.02 -3.96 19.80
C HIS A 184 -5.84 -3.17 19.25
N ILE A 185 -5.21 -3.73 18.21
CA ILE A 185 -4.20 -3.07 17.39
C ILE A 185 -4.80 -2.87 15.99
N LEU A 186 -5.36 -1.69 15.73
CA LEU A 186 -5.98 -1.37 14.45
C LEU A 186 -4.91 -0.85 13.47
N PHE A 187 -5.07 -1.17 12.20
CA PHE A 187 -4.26 -0.60 11.12
C PHE A 187 -4.94 0.67 10.59
N ALA A 188 -4.21 1.78 10.66
CA ALA A 188 -4.75 3.10 10.38
C ALA A 188 -3.74 3.96 9.63
N LEU A 189 -4.19 4.91 8.82
CA LEU A 189 -3.35 5.92 8.18
C LEU A 189 -3.13 7.11 9.11
N ASP A 190 -2.21 8.01 8.75
CA ASP A 190 -1.96 9.29 9.44
C ASP A 190 -1.32 9.17 10.84
N GLY A 191 -0.41 8.20 10.99
CA GLY A 191 0.41 8.05 12.18
C GLY A 191 1.85 7.68 11.84
N SER A 192 2.62 7.22 12.82
CA SER A 192 3.95 6.64 12.57
C SER A 192 3.83 5.42 11.67
N ALA A 193 4.62 5.39 10.59
CA ALA A 193 4.63 4.27 9.65
C ALA A 193 5.01 2.97 10.36
N LEU A 194 4.29 1.89 10.07
CA LEU A 194 4.63 0.54 10.51
C LEU A 194 5.50 -0.14 9.45
N PRO A 195 6.79 -0.44 9.73
CA PRO A 195 7.58 -1.29 8.87
C PRO A 195 7.08 -2.73 8.93
N VAL A 196 6.92 -3.35 7.77
CA VAL A 196 6.42 -4.72 7.61
C VAL A 196 7.34 -5.56 6.72
N LEU A 197 7.23 -6.87 6.91
CA LEU A 197 7.80 -7.90 6.06
C LEU A 197 6.68 -8.80 5.53
N PHE A 198 6.97 -9.52 4.45
CA PHE A 198 6.04 -10.45 3.82
C PHE A 198 6.61 -11.85 3.92
N GLN A 199 5.94 -12.74 4.64
CA GLN A 199 6.32 -14.13 4.75
C GLN A 199 5.44 -14.96 3.83
N LYS A 200 6.03 -15.67 2.87
CA LYS A 200 5.26 -16.58 2.00
C LYS A 200 4.58 -17.65 2.86
N ARG A 201 3.32 -17.97 2.55
CA ARG A 201 2.61 -19.06 3.21
C ARG A 201 3.11 -20.39 2.69
N ASP A 202 3.63 -21.22 3.60
CA ASP A 202 3.92 -22.62 3.32
C ASP A 202 2.62 -23.43 3.42
N TYR A 203 2.42 -24.36 2.50
CA TYR A 203 1.29 -25.31 2.49
C TYR A 203 1.69 -26.66 3.08
#